data_AF-A0A124ISX5-F1
#
_entry.id   AF-A0A124ISX5-F1
#
_cell.length_a   1.000
_cell.length_b   1.000
_cell.length_c   1.000
_cell.angle_alpha   90.00
_cell.angle_beta   90.00
_cell.angle_gamma   90.00
#
_symmetry.space_group_name_H-M   'P 1'
#
loop_
_entity.id
_entity.type
_entity.pdbx_description
1 polymer ?
#
loop_
_entity_poly.entity_id
_entity_poly.type
_entity_poly.pdbx_seq_one_letter_code
_entity_poly.pdbx_strand_id
1 'polypeptide(L)'
;MHREGLRCPKCGSMRISIVAGGQFQLKCMDCGYTWSPNLVPSGYIEVNGRLIHWTEVEAAVEKLLRELRDALEGAVDCEGVKAIIARYINVLDADRISKTVRNALVQAEPNLRLKGRSFMEKYSNSVIECVNGYLKLTKVT
;
A
#
# COMPACT_ATOMS: atom_id res chain seq x y z
N MET A 1 -6.68 -25.38 -14.02
CA MET A 1 -6.76 -23.90 -13.94
C MET A 1 -6.19 -23.32 -15.24
N HIS A 2 -7.06 -22.94 -16.18
CA HIS A 2 -6.62 -22.38 -17.47
C HIS A 2 -6.17 -20.93 -17.24
N ARG A 3 -4.88 -20.65 -17.41
CA ARG A 3 -4.35 -19.28 -17.50
C ARG A 3 -4.73 -18.74 -18.87
N GLU A 4 -5.88 -18.09 -18.98
CA GLU A 4 -6.23 -17.38 -20.21
C GLU A 4 -5.24 -16.24 -20.41
N GLY A 5 -4.30 -16.44 -21.33
CA GLY A 5 -3.33 -15.43 -21.72
C GLY A 5 -4.05 -14.19 -22.24
N LEU A 6 -3.62 -13.02 -21.79
CA LEU A 6 -4.08 -11.70 -22.19
C LEU A 6 -4.16 -11.58 -23.73
N ARG A 7 -5.35 -11.29 -24.26
CA ARG A 7 -5.61 -11.10 -25.71
C ARG A 7 -5.99 -9.66 -26.02
N CYS A 8 -5.62 -9.19 -27.21
CA CYS A 8 -6.06 -7.90 -27.70
C CYS A 8 -7.58 -7.92 -27.93
N PRO A 9 -8.35 -7.01 -27.32
CA PRO A 9 -9.82 -6.98 -27.49
C PRO A 9 -10.24 -6.56 -28.90
N LYS A 10 -9.35 -5.96 -29.69
CA LYS A 10 -9.64 -5.50 -31.05
C LYS A 10 -9.42 -6.58 -32.12
N CYS A 11 -8.35 -7.38 -32.00
CA CYS A 11 -7.97 -8.34 -33.04
C CYS A 11 -7.69 -9.76 -32.53
N GLY A 12 -7.85 -10.03 -31.23
CA GLY A 12 -7.63 -11.35 -30.63
C GLY A 12 -6.17 -11.80 -30.51
N SER A 13 -5.21 -10.99 -30.98
CA SER A 13 -3.77 -11.29 -30.91
C SER A 13 -3.28 -11.44 -29.47
N MET A 14 -2.32 -12.34 -29.26
CA MET A 14 -1.61 -12.54 -28.00
C MET A 14 -0.25 -11.81 -27.95
N ARG A 15 0.16 -11.14 -29.04
CA ARG A 15 1.40 -10.36 -29.11
C ARG A 15 1.19 -9.00 -28.48
N ILE A 16 1.36 -8.93 -27.16
CA ILE A 16 1.08 -7.74 -26.35
C ILE A 16 2.37 -7.20 -25.73
N SER A 17 2.59 -5.88 -25.82
CA SER A 17 3.66 -5.16 -25.11
C SER A 17 3.10 -4.24 -24.04
N ILE A 18 3.91 -3.91 -23.04
CA ILE A 18 3.59 -2.93 -22.00
C ILE A 18 4.11 -1.57 -22.47
N VAL A 19 3.27 -0.54 -22.43
CA VAL A 19 3.66 0.84 -22.68
C VAL A 19 4.09 1.44 -21.34
N ALA A 20 5.39 1.67 -21.17
CA ALA A 20 5.92 2.35 -19.99
C ALA A 20 5.73 3.87 -20.14
N GLY A 21 4.79 4.44 -19.38
CA GLY A 21 4.50 5.87 -19.42
C GLY A 21 3.31 6.25 -18.56
N GLY A 22 3.53 6.45 -17.25
CA GLY A 22 2.54 6.98 -16.30
C GLY A 22 1.41 6.01 -15.95
N GLN A 23 0.48 5.77 -16.87
CA GLN A 23 -0.64 4.84 -16.69
C GLN A 23 -0.34 3.52 -17.38
N PHE A 24 -0.56 2.41 -16.67
CA PHE A 24 -0.35 1.09 -17.24
C PHE A 24 -1.27 0.87 -18.44
N GLN A 25 -0.65 0.68 -19.60
CA GLN A 25 -1.33 0.43 -20.85
C GLN A 25 -0.65 -0.72 -21.57
N LEU A 26 -1.47 -1.53 -22.22
CA LEU A 26 -1.04 -2.61 -23.10
C LEU A 26 -1.17 -2.13 -24.53
N LYS A 27 -0.21 -2.51 -25.38
CA LYS A 27 -0.26 -2.25 -26.82
C LYS A 27 -0.19 -3.57 -27.57
N CYS A 28 -1.11 -3.77 -28.51
CA CYS A 28 -1.05 -4.89 -29.44
C CYS A 28 0.04 -4.62 -30.47
N MET A 29 0.96 -5.56 -30.63
CA MET A 29 2.06 -5.46 -31.60
C MET A 29 1.60 -5.69 -33.04
N ASP A 30 0.43 -6.28 -33.27
CA ASP A 30 -0.09 -6.56 -34.61
C ASP A 30 -1.01 -5.46 -35.14
N CYS A 31 -1.93 -4.94 -34.31
CA CYS A 31 -2.89 -3.89 -34.75
C CYS A 31 -2.63 -2.51 -34.16
N GLY A 32 -1.63 -2.38 -33.29
CA GLY A 32 -1.27 -1.11 -32.64
C GLY A 32 -2.27 -0.61 -31.59
N TYR A 33 -3.39 -1.30 -31.37
CA TYR A 33 -4.41 -0.90 -30.40
C TYR A 33 -3.84 -0.88 -28.99
N THR A 34 -4.10 0.20 -28.27
CA THR A 34 -3.67 0.38 -26.88
C THR A 34 -4.89 0.39 -25.96
N TRP A 35 -4.81 -0.34 -24.85
CA TRP A 35 -5.88 -0.39 -23.85
C TRP A 35 -5.31 -0.56 -22.44
N SER A 36 -6.04 -0.08 -21.45
CA SER A 36 -5.83 -0.46 -20.06
C SER A 36 -6.61 -1.75 -19.81
N PRO A 37 -5.98 -2.85 -19.39
CA PRO A 37 -6.72 -4.07 -19.11
C PRO A 37 -7.54 -3.88 -17.83
N ASN A 38 -8.75 -4.42 -17.83
CA ASN A 38 -9.53 -4.62 -16.60
C ASN A 38 -8.94 -5.75 -15.74
N LEU A 39 -7.95 -6.48 -16.27
CA LEU A 39 -7.23 -7.55 -15.60
C LEU A 39 -5.84 -7.04 -15.23
N VAL A 40 -5.59 -6.95 -13.93
CA VAL A 40 -4.27 -6.64 -13.41
C VAL A 40 -3.30 -7.72 -13.90
N PRO A 41 -2.21 -7.37 -14.62
CA PRO A 41 -1.23 -8.35 -15.09
C PRO A 41 -0.67 -9.15 -13.91
N SER A 42 -0.42 -10.44 -14.10
CA SER A 42 0.27 -11.25 -13.10
C SER A 42 1.54 -10.55 -12.65
N GLY A 43 1.67 -10.27 -11.35
CA GLY A 43 2.81 -9.53 -10.83
C GLY A 43 2.48 -8.11 -10.35
N TYR A 44 1.39 -7.50 -10.81
CA TYR A 44 1.01 -6.14 -10.45
C TYR A 44 -0.26 -6.12 -9.61
N ILE A 45 -0.47 -5.04 -8.87
CA ILE A 45 -1.69 -4.72 -8.13
C ILE A 45 -2.00 -3.25 -8.28
N GLU A 46 -3.29 -2.90 -8.32
CA GLU A 46 -3.71 -1.51 -8.35
C GLU A 46 -3.69 -0.91 -6.94
N VAL A 47 -3.02 0.22 -6.79
CA VAL A 47 -2.95 1.03 -5.58
C VAL A 47 -3.23 2.48 -5.95
N ASN A 48 -4.34 3.04 -5.48
CA ASN A 48 -4.75 4.43 -5.75
C ASN A 48 -4.67 4.81 -7.24
N GLY A 49 -5.13 3.93 -8.15
CA GLY A 49 -5.12 4.16 -9.60
C GLY A 49 -3.75 3.99 -10.28
N ARG A 50 -2.73 3.51 -9.57
CA ARG A 50 -1.41 3.15 -10.12
C ARG A 50 -1.21 1.64 -10.08
N LEU A 51 -0.58 1.08 -11.11
CA LEU A 51 -0.14 -0.32 -11.04
C LEU A 51 1.27 -0.39 -10.46
N ILE A 52 1.40 -1.18 -9.39
CA ILE A 52 2.65 -1.39 -8.65
C ILE A 52 2.93 -2.88 -8.59
N HIS A 53 4.19 -3.29 -8.73
CA HIS A 53 4.54 -4.70 -8.63
C HIS A 53 4.31 -5.21 -7.20
N TRP A 54 3.74 -6.41 -7.01
CA TRP A 54 3.37 -6.92 -5.67
C TRP A 54 4.57 -6.99 -4.73
N THR A 55 5.75 -7.32 -5.24
CA THR A 55 6.98 -7.35 -4.42
C THR A 55 7.36 -6.00 -3.86
N GLU A 56 7.08 -4.91 -4.59
CA GLU A 56 7.34 -3.55 -4.12
C GLU A 56 6.35 -3.18 -3.00
N VAL A 57 5.09 -3.61 -3.13
CA VAL A 57 4.07 -3.43 -2.09
C VAL A 57 4.41 -4.22 -0.84
N GLU A 58 4.79 -5.49 -0.96
CA GLU A 58 5.22 -6.31 0.19
C GLU A 58 6.47 -5.72 0.87
N ALA A 59 7.48 -5.33 0.09
CA ALA A 59 8.67 -4.68 0.62
C ALA A 59 8.36 -3.35 1.33
N ALA A 60 7.38 -2.58 0.81
CA ALA A 60 6.91 -1.36 1.45
C ALA A 60 6.16 -1.65 2.76
N VAL A 61 5.33 -2.70 2.82
CA VAL A 61 4.65 -3.15 4.04
C VAL A 61 5.67 -3.55 5.10
N GLU A 62 6.68 -4.36 4.75
CA GLU A 62 7.72 -4.80 5.69
C GLU A 62 8.56 -3.64 6.24
N LYS A 63 8.94 -2.68 5.37
CA LYS A 63 9.69 -1.49 5.80
C LYS A 63 8.85 -0.59 6.70
N LEU A 64 7.60 -0.33 6.32
CA LEU A 64 6.66 0.46 7.13
C LEU A 64 6.45 -0.19 8.51
N LEU A 65 6.25 -1.52 8.55
CA LEU A 65 6.08 -2.25 9.80
C LEU A 65 7.27 -2.08 10.75
N ARG A 66 8.49 -2.23 10.20
CA ARG A 66 9.72 -2.10 10.98
C ARG A 66 9.88 -0.69 11.54
N GLU A 67 9.76 0.34 10.71
CA GLU A 67 9.90 1.73 11.13
C GLU A 67 8.84 2.12 12.16
N LEU A 68 7.59 1.70 11.95
CA LEU A 68 6.52 1.97 12.91
C LEU A 68 6.75 1.26 14.23
N ARG A 69 7.14 -0.02 14.23
CA ARG A 69 7.41 -0.75 15.46
C ARG A 69 8.48 -0.02 16.28
N ASP A 70 9.62 0.27 15.67
CA ASP A 70 10.75 0.91 16.36
C ASP A 70 10.34 2.29 16.92
N ALA A 71 9.55 3.07 16.18
CA ALA A 71 9.05 4.37 16.63
C ALA A 71 7.97 4.25 17.74
N LEU A 72 7.05 3.30 17.62
CA LEU A 72 5.95 3.09 18.56
C LEU A 72 6.43 2.51 19.90
N GLU A 73 7.46 1.66 19.91
CA GLU A 73 8.14 1.24 21.14
C GLU A 73 8.72 2.44 21.91
N GLY A 74 9.23 3.43 21.18
CA GLY A 74 9.67 4.73 21.71
C GLY A 74 8.53 5.62 22.22
N ALA A 75 7.27 5.27 21.96
CA ALA A 75 6.08 6.11 22.14
C ALA A 75 6.16 7.45 21.39
N VAL A 76 6.54 7.40 20.10
CA VAL A 76 6.51 8.57 19.22
C VAL A 76 5.11 9.19 19.15
N ASP A 77 5.05 10.51 18.96
CA ASP A 77 3.77 11.20 18.80
C ASP A 77 3.15 11.02 17.42
N CYS A 78 1.94 11.58 17.27
CA CYS A 78 1.16 11.53 16.04
C CYS A 78 1.90 12.12 14.83
N GLU A 79 2.69 13.19 15.00
CA GLU A 79 3.42 13.80 13.90
C GLU A 79 4.58 12.91 13.43
N GLY A 80 5.28 12.22 14.34
CA GLY A 80 6.27 11.23 13.97
C GLY A 80 5.65 10.03 13.23
N VAL A 81 4.48 9.54 13.66
CA VAL A 81 3.75 8.49 12.92
C VAL A 81 3.36 8.95 11.52
N LYS A 82 2.83 10.17 11.37
CA LYS A 82 2.47 10.73 10.06
C LYS A 82 3.68 10.86 9.14
N ALA A 83 4.82 11.33 9.66
CA ALA A 83 6.05 11.46 8.89
C ALA A 83 6.54 10.12 8.32
N ILE A 84 6.41 9.04 9.10
CA ILE A 84 6.71 7.68 8.63
C ILE A 84 5.73 7.28 7.53
N ILE A 85 4.42 7.39 7.78
CA ILE A 85 3.38 6.98 6.82
C ILE A 85 3.48 7.74 5.49
N ALA A 86 3.77 9.05 5.53
CA ALA A 86 3.87 9.91 4.36
C ALA A 86 4.85 9.38 3.30
N ARG A 87 5.88 8.63 3.69
CA ARG A 87 6.85 8.01 2.77
C ARG A 87 6.26 6.87 1.94
N TYR A 88 5.15 6.27 2.39
CA TYR A 88 4.57 5.05 1.82
C TYR A 88 3.22 5.27 1.15
N ILE A 89 2.59 6.45 1.27
CA ILE A 89 1.24 6.71 0.71
C ILE A 89 1.15 6.57 -0.81
N ASN A 90 2.28 6.68 -1.51
CA ASN A 90 2.36 6.53 -2.97
C ASN A 90 2.43 5.06 -3.43
N VAL A 91 2.72 4.15 -2.50
CA VAL A 91 2.97 2.72 -2.77
C VAL A 91 1.95 1.82 -2.07
N LEU A 92 1.38 2.29 -0.96
CA LEU A 92 0.38 1.59 -0.16
C LEU A 92 -0.93 2.37 -0.11
N ASP A 93 -2.05 1.66 -0.20
CA ASP A 93 -3.35 2.23 0.08
C ASP A 93 -3.60 2.39 1.59
N ALA A 94 -4.67 3.12 1.92
CA ALA A 94 -5.06 3.40 3.29
C ALA A 94 -5.39 2.14 4.11
N ASP A 95 -5.91 1.08 3.50
CA ASP A 95 -6.25 -0.16 4.21
C ASP A 95 -4.98 -0.90 4.62
N ARG A 96 -4.01 -1.04 3.70
CA ARG A 96 -2.68 -1.60 3.98
C ARG A 96 -1.97 -0.82 5.07
N ILE A 97 -1.93 0.51 4.98
CA ILE A 97 -1.30 1.36 6.01
C ILE A 97 -1.97 1.14 7.38
N SER A 98 -3.31 1.19 7.45
CA SER A 98 -4.07 1.00 8.68
C SER A 98 -3.80 -0.37 9.32
N LYS A 99 -3.77 -1.44 8.52
CA LYS A 99 -3.43 -2.79 8.98
C LYS A 99 -2.00 -2.87 9.51
N THR A 100 -1.04 -2.28 8.80
CA THR A 100 0.37 -2.28 9.22
C THR A 100 0.56 -1.52 10.53
N VAL A 101 -0.11 -0.39 10.73
CA VAL A 101 -0.08 0.37 12.00
C VAL A 101 -0.63 -0.47 13.15
N ARG A 102 -1.76 -1.16 12.96
CA ARG A 102 -2.33 -2.03 14.00
C ARG A 102 -1.39 -3.18 14.34
N ASN A 103 -0.75 -3.79 13.34
CA ASN A 103 0.24 -4.84 13.55
C ASN A 103 1.46 -4.30 14.32
N ALA A 104 1.97 -3.13 13.95
CA ALA A 104 3.08 -2.49 14.66
C ALA A 104 2.75 -2.19 16.13
N LEU A 105 1.53 -1.72 16.43
CA LEU A 105 1.05 -1.50 17.80
C LEU A 105 1.01 -2.80 18.61
N VAL A 106 0.52 -3.90 18.03
CA VAL A 106 0.51 -5.23 18.68
C VAL A 106 1.95 -5.67 19.00
N GLN A 107 2.89 -5.42 18.10
CA GLN A 107 4.30 -5.77 18.33
C GLN A 107 4.97 -4.87 19.38
N ALA A 108 4.61 -3.59 19.44
CA ALA A 108 5.13 -2.65 20.43
C ALA A 108 4.46 -2.78 21.82
N GLU A 109 3.33 -3.50 21.92
CA GLU A 109 2.53 -3.62 23.13
C GLU A 109 3.32 -4.07 24.37
N PRO A 110 4.24 -5.07 24.31
CA PRO A 110 5.05 -5.46 25.46
C PRO A 110 5.85 -4.29 26.04
N ASN A 111 6.46 -3.46 25.20
CA ASN A 111 7.26 -2.31 25.63
C ASN A 111 6.37 -1.19 26.17
N LEU A 112 5.22 -0.96 25.54
CA LEU A 112 4.25 0.02 25.99
C LEU A 112 3.63 -0.34 27.34
N ARG A 113 3.40 -1.64 27.60
CA ARG A 113 2.89 -2.13 28.91
C ARG A 113 3.84 -1.83 30.06
N LEU A 114 5.16 -1.73 29.82
CA LEU A 114 6.14 -1.29 30.83
C LEU A 114 5.89 0.13 31.33
N LYS A 115 5.27 0.98 30.49
CA LYS A 115 4.85 2.35 30.84
C LYS A 115 3.47 2.40 31.53
N GLY A 116 2.82 1.24 31.69
CA GLY A 116 1.52 1.08 32.35
C GLY A 116 0.38 0.76 31.39
N ARG A 117 -0.57 -0.07 31.84
CA ARG A 117 -1.70 -0.54 31.01
C ARG A 117 -2.58 0.61 30.50
N SER A 118 -2.93 1.56 31.38
CA SER A 118 -3.73 2.73 30.99
C SER A 118 -2.99 3.62 29.98
N PHE A 119 -1.65 3.72 30.09
CA PHE A 119 -0.85 4.44 29.12
C PHE A 119 -0.92 3.75 27.74
N MET A 120 -0.67 2.44 27.69
CA MET A 120 -0.72 1.66 26.46
C MET A 120 -2.06 1.78 25.73
N GLU A 121 -3.17 1.66 26.46
CA GLU A 121 -4.53 1.75 25.88
C GLU A 121 -4.80 3.16 25.31
N LYS A 122 -4.49 4.22 26.07
CA LYS A 122 -4.67 5.62 25.63
C LYS A 122 -3.79 5.94 24.42
N TYR A 123 -2.53 5.53 24.47
CA TYR A 123 -1.56 5.77 23.41
C TYR A 123 -1.98 5.07 22.11
N SER A 124 -2.34 3.77 22.19
CA SER A 124 -2.75 3.00 21.02
C SER A 124 -4.00 3.57 20.36
N ASN A 125 -4.98 3.98 21.15
CA ASN A 125 -6.19 4.65 20.64
C ASN A 125 -5.85 5.98 19.96
N SER A 126 -5.01 6.80 20.58
CA SER A 126 -4.57 8.08 20.01
C SER A 126 -3.85 7.90 18.68
N VAL A 127 -2.99 6.89 18.55
CA VAL A 127 -2.30 6.58 17.29
C VAL A 127 -3.30 6.16 16.20
N ILE A 128 -4.24 5.27 16.53
CA ILE A 128 -5.26 4.81 15.58
C ILE A 128 -6.13 5.98 15.10
N GLU A 129 -6.58 6.84 16.00
CA GLU A 129 -7.37 8.03 15.66
C GLU A 129 -6.58 9.00 14.76
N CYS A 130 -5.32 9.27 15.12
CA CYS A 130 -4.40 10.09 14.33
C CYS A 130 -4.25 9.58 12.89
N VAL A 131 -3.96 8.28 12.73
CA VAL A 131 -3.75 7.67 11.41
C VAL A 131 -5.03 7.69 10.59
N ASN A 132 -6.18 7.35 11.19
CA ASN A 132 -7.45 7.40 10.49
C ASN A 132 -7.81 8.82 10.03
N GLY A 133 -7.51 9.84 10.85
CA GLY A 133 -7.69 11.24 10.49
C GLY A 133 -6.79 11.64 9.32
N TYR A 134 -5.51 11.29 9.37
CA TYR A 134 -4.54 11.58 8.31
C TYR A 134 -4.92 10.93 6.97
N LEU A 135 -5.28 9.64 6.98
CA LEU A 135 -5.64 8.90 5.77
C LEU A 135 -6.97 9.35 5.14
N LYS A 136 -7.88 9.95 5.93
CA LYS A 136 -9.10 10.56 5.40
C LYS A 136 -8.77 11.85 4.64
N LEU A 137 -7.86 12.67 5.15
CA LEU A 137 -7.46 13.93 4.52
C LEU A 137 -6.72 13.69 3.20
N THR A 138 -5.87 12.67 3.13
CA THR A 138 -5.10 12.35 1.91
C THR A 138 -5.96 11.76 0.79
N LYS A 139 -7.15 11.22 1.08
CA LYS A 139 -8.11 10.76 0.05
C LYS A 139 -8.89 11.89 -0.63
N VAL A 140 -8.85 13.11 -0.11
CA VAL A 140 -9.61 14.28 -0.61
C VAL A 140 -8.81 15.10 -1.64
N THR A 141 -7.53 14.77 -1.82
CA THR A 141 -6.60 15.35 -2.81
C THR A 141 -6.27 14.35 -3.90
#